data_AF-A0A9P3N9Z9-F1
#
_entry.id   AF-A0A9P3N9Z9-F1
#
_cell.length_a   1.000
_cell.length_b   1.000
_cell.length_c   1.000
_cell.angle_alpha   90.00
_cell.angle_beta   90.00
_cell.angle_gamma   90.00
#
_symmetry.space_group_name_H-M   'P 1'
#
loop_
_entity.id
_entity.type
_entity.pdbx_description
1 polymer ?
#
loop_
_entity_poly.entity_id
_entity_poly.type
_entity_poly.pdbx_seq_one_letter_code
_entity_poly.pdbx_strand_id
1 'polypeptide(L)'
;MAAQDPFYLVRDEIQDSVSKVQDDYSKWERLTASSPERDALSKTILADTETLEWELEELDRAIGVAERDPSRFNIEQGEVESRRKWTGSTRDQIAMIRSAIQAAAAERAAMQKEAERRELLRAQAGAAAKAAAKSSAGGENESFAASEDDRQALIMREQDDQLDAMSQSLARIGGMGIAIHEELGSQESLIGELDDGMERTGGRLGLVQKKMTVVLKKAGLKGQLCILLALVIAFLVLLILIFYD
;
A
#
# COMPACT_ATOMS: atom_id res chain seq x y z
N MET A 1 10.85 5.55 33.57
CA MET A 1 11.20 5.53 32.13
C MET A 1 9.94 5.09 31.41
N ALA A 2 9.27 5.98 30.66
CA ALA A 2 8.16 5.55 29.83
C ALA A 2 8.70 4.56 28.79
N ALA A 3 8.05 3.41 28.65
CA ALA A 3 8.43 2.43 27.63
C ALA A 3 8.31 3.10 26.25
N GLN A 4 9.33 2.96 25.42
CA GLN A 4 9.29 3.44 24.04
C GLN A 4 8.14 2.74 23.33
N ASP A 5 7.30 3.51 22.64
CA ASP A 5 6.13 2.96 21.96
C ASP A 5 6.60 1.91 20.92
N PRO A 6 6.18 0.64 21.04
CA PRO A 6 6.60 -0.43 20.15
C PRO A 6 6.28 -0.15 18.67
N PHE A 7 5.27 0.67 18.39
CA PHE A 7 4.91 1.05 17.03
C PHE A 7 6.11 1.64 16.28
N TYR A 8 6.85 2.56 16.91
CA TYR A 8 7.93 3.27 16.24
C TYR A 8 9.16 2.38 15.97
N LEU A 9 9.40 1.39 16.84
CA LEU A 9 10.46 0.40 16.60
C LEU A 9 10.13 -0.46 15.37
N VAL A 10 8.90 -0.99 15.32
CA VAL A 10 8.44 -1.80 14.18
C VAL A 10 8.37 -0.97 12.91
N ARG A 11 7.93 0.29 13.01
CA ARG A 11 7.91 1.23 11.88
C ARG A 11 9.31 1.41 11.28
N ASP A 12 10.32 1.61 12.12
CA ASP A 12 11.69 1.82 11.67
C ASP A 12 12.25 0.54 11.01
N GLU A 13 11.98 -0.64 11.56
CA GLU A 13 12.34 -1.93 10.96
C GLU A 13 11.68 -2.17 9.60
N ILE A 14 10.38 -1.85 9.49
CA ILE A 14 9.64 -1.90 8.21
C ILE A 14 10.23 -0.88 7.23
N GLN A 15 10.57 0.33 7.68
CA GLN A 15 11.14 1.37 6.82
C GLN A 15 12.51 0.96 6.26
N ASP A 16 13.36 0.30 7.05
CA ASP A 16 14.64 -0.26 6.60
C ASP A 16 14.42 -1.33 5.53
N SER A 17 13.45 -2.22 5.74
CA SER A 17 13.07 -3.26 4.78
C SER A 17 12.49 -2.69 3.48
N VAL A 18 11.66 -1.64 3.57
CA VAL A 18 11.13 -0.90 2.40
C VAL A 18 12.28 -0.25 1.62
N SER A 19 13.23 0.37 2.31
CA SER A 19 14.39 1.01 1.67
C SER A 19 15.25 -0.02 0.93
N LYS A 20 15.45 -1.21 1.52
CA LYS A 20 16.11 -2.33 0.85
C LYS A 20 15.36 -2.79 -0.41
N VAL A 21 14.04 -2.93 -0.35
CA VAL A 21 13.22 -3.28 -1.52
C VAL A 21 13.31 -2.21 -2.61
N GLN A 22 13.33 -0.93 -2.24
CA GLN A 22 13.50 0.19 -3.19
C GLN A 22 14.87 0.17 -3.86
N ASP A 23 15.93 -0.14 -3.11
CA ASP A 23 17.29 -0.29 -3.65
C ASP A 23 17.38 -1.47 -4.61
N ASP A 24 16.80 -2.61 -4.24
CA ASP A 24 16.78 -3.81 -5.06
C ASP A 24 15.94 -3.62 -6.33
N TYR A 25 14.82 -2.90 -6.22
CA TYR A 25 14.02 -2.49 -7.37
C TYR A 25 14.79 -1.54 -8.30
N SER A 26 15.50 -0.55 -7.75
CA SER A 26 16.34 0.38 -8.52
C SER A 26 17.48 -0.33 -9.25
N LYS A 27 18.07 -1.37 -8.64
CA LYS A 27 19.04 -2.25 -9.31
C LYS A 27 18.36 -3.05 -10.41
N TRP A 28 17.21 -3.65 -10.12
CA TRP A 28 16.43 -4.44 -11.06
C TRP A 28 16.05 -3.66 -12.32
N GLU A 29 15.68 -2.39 -12.18
CA GLU A 29 15.35 -1.51 -13.32
C GLU A 29 16.54 -1.26 -14.26
N ARG A 30 17.77 -1.23 -13.72
CA ARG A 30 19.00 -0.98 -14.49
C ARG A 30 19.52 -2.21 -15.21
N LEU A 31 19.10 -3.41 -14.81
CA LEU A 31 19.54 -4.66 -15.42
C LEU A 31 18.77 -4.94 -16.70
N THR A 32 19.36 -5.64 -17.66
CA THR A 32 18.65 -6.08 -18.86
C THR A 32 17.67 -7.21 -18.54
N ALA A 33 16.62 -7.34 -19.37
CA ALA A 33 15.57 -8.36 -19.18
C ALA A 33 16.08 -9.81 -19.23
N SER A 34 17.19 -10.07 -19.93
CA SER A 34 17.82 -11.39 -20.04
C SER A 34 18.81 -11.70 -18.91
N SER A 35 19.05 -10.78 -17.97
CA SER A 35 20.00 -10.98 -16.87
C SER A 35 19.49 -11.98 -15.84
N PRO A 36 20.25 -13.04 -15.48
CA PRO A 36 19.86 -13.96 -14.40
C PRO A 36 19.81 -13.27 -13.03
N GLU A 37 20.56 -12.19 -12.86
CA GLU A 37 20.53 -11.35 -11.65
C GLU A 37 19.19 -10.60 -11.54
N ARG A 38 18.61 -10.17 -12.67
CA ARG A 38 17.28 -9.53 -12.69
C ARG A 38 16.20 -10.52 -12.26
N ASP A 39 16.32 -11.78 -12.65
CA ASP A 39 15.40 -12.84 -12.24
C ASP A 39 15.53 -13.19 -10.75
N ALA A 40 16.76 -13.21 -10.23
CA ALA A 40 17.00 -13.39 -8.80
C ALA A 40 16.41 -12.23 -7.98
N LEU A 41 16.66 -10.98 -8.39
CA LEU A 41 16.10 -9.79 -7.75
C LEU A 41 14.57 -9.78 -7.81
N SER A 42 13.95 -10.18 -8.94
CA SER A 42 12.50 -10.27 -9.05
C SER A 42 11.91 -11.17 -7.97
N LYS A 43 12.52 -12.35 -7.73
CA LYS A 43 12.06 -13.30 -6.70
C LYS A 43 12.27 -12.75 -5.29
N THR A 44 13.42 -12.13 -5.04
CA THR A 44 13.73 -11.51 -3.74
C THR A 44 12.74 -10.38 -3.42
N ILE A 45 12.51 -9.46 -4.36
CA ILE A 45 11.56 -8.35 -4.20
C ILE A 45 10.14 -8.88 -3.93
N LEU A 46 9.70 -9.91 -4.64
CA LEU A 46 8.38 -10.51 -4.39
C LEU A 46 8.26 -11.14 -2.99
N ALA A 47 9.30 -11.82 -2.51
CA ALA A 47 9.31 -12.40 -1.16
C ALA A 47 9.36 -11.33 -0.06
N ASP A 48 10.20 -10.31 -0.25
CA ASP A 48 10.34 -9.21 0.70
C ASP A 48 9.03 -8.38 0.76
N THR A 49 8.38 -8.12 -0.39
CA THR A 49 7.07 -7.42 -0.43
C THR A 49 5.93 -8.23 0.20
N GLU A 50 5.91 -9.56 0.07
CA GLU A 50 4.95 -10.42 0.77
C GLU A 50 5.14 -10.38 2.29
N THR A 51 6.40 -10.37 2.75
CA THR A 51 6.72 -10.21 4.17
C THR A 51 6.22 -8.85 4.69
N LEU A 52 6.50 -7.78 3.96
CA LEU A 52 6.08 -6.43 4.32
C LEU A 52 4.56 -6.25 4.31
N GLU A 53 3.85 -6.87 3.37
CA GLU A 53 2.38 -6.86 3.37
C GLU A 53 1.83 -7.43 4.68
N TRP A 54 2.35 -8.57 5.13
CA TRP A 54 1.95 -9.19 6.39
C TRP A 54 2.27 -8.31 7.62
N GLU A 55 3.47 -7.71 7.67
CA GLU A 55 3.88 -6.81 8.76
C GLU A 55 2.98 -5.56 8.84
N LEU A 56 2.67 -4.97 7.69
CA LEU A 56 1.78 -3.80 7.60
C LEU A 56 0.32 -4.16 7.96
N GLU A 57 -0.15 -5.35 7.60
CA GLU A 57 -1.46 -5.85 8.07
C GLU A 57 -1.52 -6.01 9.60
N GLU A 58 -0.46 -6.55 10.21
CA GLU A 58 -0.38 -6.68 11.67
C GLU A 58 -0.33 -5.31 12.35
N LEU A 59 0.42 -4.38 11.79
CA LEU A 59 0.46 -3.01 12.28
C LEU A 59 -0.91 -2.33 12.17
N ASP A 60 -1.63 -2.51 11.07
CA ASP A 60 -3.00 -2.01 10.90
C ASP A 60 -3.99 -2.61 11.90
N ARG A 61 -3.84 -3.90 12.23
CA ARG A 61 -4.61 -4.55 13.30
C ARG A 61 -4.30 -3.91 14.65
N ALA A 62 -3.03 -3.68 14.96
CA ALA A 62 -2.59 -3.06 16.21
C ALA A 62 -3.11 -1.62 16.35
N ILE A 63 -3.03 -0.81 15.28
CA ILE A 63 -3.63 0.53 15.22
C ILE A 63 -5.14 0.45 15.47
N GLY A 64 -5.83 -0.51 14.85
CA GLY A 64 -7.27 -0.70 15.06
C GLY A 64 -7.65 -1.11 16.49
N VAL A 65 -6.78 -1.81 17.21
CA VAL A 65 -6.98 -2.10 18.64
C VAL A 65 -6.80 -0.85 19.48
N ALA A 66 -5.76 -0.06 19.21
CA ALA A 66 -5.50 1.21 19.89
C ALA A 66 -6.64 2.22 19.71
N GLU A 67 -7.19 2.30 18.50
CA GLU A 67 -8.31 3.17 18.13
C GLU A 67 -9.60 2.82 18.89
N ARG A 68 -9.84 1.53 19.16
CA ARG A 68 -11.04 1.05 19.87
C ARG A 68 -10.98 1.24 21.38
N ASP A 69 -9.78 1.32 21.96
CA ASP A 69 -9.60 1.56 23.39
C ASP A 69 -8.53 2.62 23.70
N PRO A 70 -8.79 3.90 23.37
CA PRO A 70 -7.81 4.98 23.56
C PRO A 70 -7.38 5.16 25.02
N SER A 71 -8.26 4.78 25.97
CA SER A 71 -8.01 4.93 27.41
C SER A 71 -6.91 4.02 27.93
N ARG A 72 -6.72 2.85 27.32
CA ARG A 72 -5.67 1.89 27.71
C ARG A 72 -4.31 2.22 27.14
N PHE A 73 -4.28 2.81 25.96
CA PHE A 73 -3.03 3.09 25.24
C PHE A 73 -2.57 4.54 25.37
N ASN A 74 -3.46 5.45 25.79
CA ASN A 74 -3.17 6.87 25.96
C ASN A 74 -2.60 7.52 24.67
N ILE A 75 -3.16 7.13 23.53
CA ILE A 75 -2.80 7.58 22.19
C ILE A 75 -3.86 8.60 21.73
N GLU A 76 -3.40 9.74 21.20
CA GLU A 76 -4.27 10.79 20.66
C GLU A 76 -4.84 10.42 19.28
N GLN A 77 -6.00 10.96 18.92
CA GLN A 77 -6.62 10.65 17.63
C GLN A 77 -5.76 11.10 16.43
N GLY A 78 -5.06 12.25 16.52
CA GLY A 78 -4.11 12.69 15.49
C GLY A 78 -2.92 11.74 15.32
N GLU A 79 -2.49 11.10 16.41
CA GLU A 79 -1.45 10.07 16.35
C GLU A 79 -1.95 8.81 15.65
N VAL A 80 -3.18 8.34 15.94
CA VAL A 80 -3.79 7.20 15.24
C VAL A 80 -3.91 7.47 13.74
N GLU A 81 -4.36 8.66 13.35
CA GLU A 81 -4.47 9.07 11.95
C GLU A 81 -3.11 9.11 11.24
N SER A 82 -2.09 9.63 11.91
CA SER A 82 -0.71 9.63 11.40
C SER A 82 -0.19 8.21 11.16
N ARG A 83 -0.45 7.27 12.08
CA ARG A 83 -0.09 5.86 11.93
C ARG A 83 -0.81 5.21 10.76
N ARG A 84 -2.14 5.40 10.64
CA ARG A 84 -2.95 4.90 9.52
C ARG A 84 -2.41 5.38 8.18
N LYS A 85 -2.09 6.66 8.09
CA LYS A 85 -1.61 7.27 6.85
C LYS A 85 -0.25 6.71 6.45
N TRP A 86 0.68 6.59 7.39
CA TRP A 86 1.98 5.99 7.12
C TRP A 86 1.83 4.54 6.67
N THR A 87 1.09 3.70 7.41
CA THR A 87 0.87 2.28 7.06
C THR A 87 0.20 2.13 5.69
N GLY A 88 -0.80 2.96 5.37
CA GLY A 88 -1.47 2.97 4.07
C GLY A 88 -0.54 3.37 2.92
N SER A 89 0.20 4.48 3.08
CA SER A 89 1.17 4.95 2.08
C SER A 89 2.26 3.92 1.80
N THR A 90 2.79 3.29 2.85
CA THR A 90 3.81 2.23 2.71
C THR A 90 3.24 1.01 2.00
N ARG A 91 1.98 0.61 2.29
CA ARG A 91 1.30 -0.48 1.59
C ARG A 91 1.15 -0.19 0.09
N ASP A 92 0.76 1.02 -0.27
CA ASP A 92 0.60 1.41 -1.66
C ASP A 92 1.94 1.38 -2.41
N GLN A 93 3.03 1.84 -1.76
CA GLN A 93 4.39 1.78 -2.32
C GLN A 93 4.83 0.36 -2.65
N ILE A 94 4.71 -0.58 -1.70
CA ILE A 94 5.11 -1.97 -1.93
C ILE A 94 4.22 -2.66 -2.97
N ALA A 95 2.92 -2.36 -2.99
CA ALA A 95 1.98 -2.92 -3.95
C ALA A 95 2.30 -2.49 -5.38
N MET A 96 2.73 -1.23 -5.58
CA MET A 96 3.19 -0.74 -6.87
C MET A 96 4.45 -1.46 -7.35
N ILE A 97 5.47 -1.60 -6.50
CA ILE A 97 6.71 -2.33 -6.82
C ILE A 97 6.37 -3.77 -7.19
N ARG A 98 5.54 -4.44 -6.38
CA ARG A 98 5.08 -5.80 -6.64
C ARG A 98 4.37 -5.93 -7.98
N SER A 99 3.45 -5.01 -8.27
CA SER A 99 2.71 -4.98 -9.54
C SER A 99 3.65 -4.78 -10.74
N ALA A 100 4.69 -3.94 -10.62
CA ALA A 100 5.67 -3.74 -11.69
C ALA A 100 6.46 -5.01 -11.98
N ILE A 101 6.93 -5.71 -10.95
CA ILE A 101 7.64 -6.98 -11.09
C ILE A 101 6.73 -8.07 -11.71
N GLN A 102 5.49 -8.17 -11.26
CA GLN A 102 4.52 -9.15 -11.78
C GLN A 102 4.14 -8.87 -13.24
N ALA A 103 3.96 -7.59 -13.62
CA ALA A 103 3.71 -7.20 -15.00
C ALA A 103 4.88 -7.61 -15.91
N ALA A 104 6.12 -7.34 -15.49
CA ALA A 104 7.31 -7.76 -16.22
C ALA A 104 7.39 -9.28 -16.41
N ALA A 105 7.07 -10.04 -15.35
CA ALA A 105 7.05 -11.50 -15.41
C ALA A 105 5.94 -12.03 -16.34
N ALA A 106 4.75 -11.44 -16.29
CA ALA A 106 3.62 -11.82 -17.14
C ALA A 106 3.90 -11.55 -18.62
N GLU A 107 4.50 -10.40 -18.95
CA GLU A 107 4.92 -10.06 -20.32
C GLU A 107 5.96 -11.05 -20.84
N ARG A 108 6.96 -11.41 -20.03
CA ARG A 108 7.96 -12.42 -20.41
C ARG A 108 7.34 -13.78 -20.65
N ALA A 109 6.42 -14.23 -19.80
CA ALA A 109 5.70 -15.49 -19.99
C ALA A 109 4.84 -15.49 -21.26
N ALA A 110 4.19 -14.37 -21.57
CA ALA A 110 3.42 -14.22 -22.81
C ALA A 110 4.31 -14.33 -24.06
N MET A 111 5.49 -13.70 -24.04
CA MET A 111 6.46 -13.79 -25.14
C MET A 111 7.03 -15.20 -25.32
N GLN A 112 7.39 -15.88 -24.24
CA GLN A 112 7.84 -17.28 -24.31
C GLN A 112 6.78 -18.16 -24.95
N LYS A 113 5.51 -17.99 -24.56
CA LYS A 113 4.40 -18.73 -25.14
C LYS A 113 4.17 -18.40 -26.62
N GLU A 114 4.37 -17.15 -27.03
CA GLU A 114 4.29 -16.78 -28.45
C GLU A 114 5.45 -17.36 -29.26
N ALA A 115 6.67 -17.35 -28.71
CA ALA A 115 7.85 -17.95 -29.32
C ALA A 115 7.67 -19.47 -29.51
N GLU A 116 7.24 -20.18 -28.46
CA GLU A 116 6.90 -21.62 -28.53
C GLU A 116 5.82 -21.89 -29.57
N ARG A 117 4.76 -21.07 -29.61
CA ARG A 117 3.69 -21.20 -30.62
C ARG A 117 4.23 -21.02 -32.03
N ARG A 118 5.11 -20.04 -32.26
CA ARG A 118 5.76 -19.81 -33.56
C ARG A 118 6.65 -20.99 -33.94
N GLU A 119 7.41 -21.54 -32.99
CA GLU A 119 8.25 -22.71 -33.20
C GLU A 119 7.41 -23.94 -33.58
N LEU A 120 6.31 -24.20 -32.87
CA LEU A 120 5.40 -25.32 -33.19
C LEU A 120 4.78 -25.19 -34.58
N LEU A 121 4.32 -23.98 -34.96
CA LEU A 121 3.80 -23.73 -36.31
C LEU A 121 4.88 -23.93 -37.38
N ARG A 122 6.12 -23.51 -37.08
CA ARG A 122 7.28 -23.72 -37.96
C ARG A 122 7.63 -25.19 -38.08
N ALA A 123 7.63 -25.96 -37.00
CA ALA A 123 7.90 -27.39 -37.01
C ALA A 123 6.85 -28.15 -37.84
N GLN A 124 5.57 -27.75 -37.77
CA GLN A 124 4.51 -28.30 -38.61
C GLN A 124 4.71 -27.93 -40.09
N ALA A 125 5.07 -26.69 -40.40
CA ALA A 125 5.36 -26.26 -41.77
C ALA A 125 6.61 -26.97 -42.35
N GLY A 126 7.65 -27.14 -41.54
CA GLY A 126 8.87 -27.88 -41.90
C GLY A 126 8.60 -29.37 -42.11
N ALA A 127 7.74 -29.98 -41.28
CA ALA A 127 7.31 -31.38 -41.47
C ALA A 127 6.51 -31.54 -42.78
N ALA A 128 5.63 -30.59 -43.10
CA ALA A 128 4.90 -30.57 -44.37
C ALA A 128 5.83 -30.40 -45.58
N ALA A 129 6.80 -29.48 -45.49
CA ALA A 129 7.81 -29.27 -46.52
C ALA A 129 8.72 -30.49 -46.70
N LYS A 130 9.13 -31.15 -45.62
CA LYS A 130 9.95 -32.37 -45.63
C LYS A 130 9.17 -33.56 -46.19
N ALA A 131 7.86 -33.65 -45.94
CA ALA A 131 7.00 -34.65 -46.57
C ALA A 131 6.90 -34.42 -48.10
N ALA A 132 6.79 -33.17 -48.55
CA ALA A 132 6.79 -32.80 -49.97
C ALA A 132 8.15 -32.98 -50.65
N ALA A 133 9.26 -32.72 -49.94
CA ALA A 133 10.61 -32.96 -50.44
C ALA A 133 10.95 -34.45 -50.50
N LYS A 134 10.45 -35.27 -49.58
CA LYS A 134 10.64 -36.73 -49.60
C LYS A 134 9.95 -37.41 -50.79
N SER A 135 8.91 -36.79 -51.37
CA SER A 135 8.36 -37.22 -52.67
C SER A 135 9.23 -36.86 -53.88
N SER A 136 10.21 -35.97 -53.71
CA SER A 136 11.15 -35.51 -54.75
C SER A 136 12.56 -35.99 -54.40
N ALA A 137 12.94 -37.18 -54.85
CA ALA A 137 14.14 -37.88 -54.38
C ALA A 137 15.48 -37.14 -54.61
N GLY A 138 16.24 -36.96 -53.51
CA GLY A 138 17.70 -37.14 -53.46
C GLY A 138 18.60 -35.90 -53.63
N GLY A 139 19.16 -35.38 -52.52
CA GLY A 139 20.43 -34.62 -52.55
C GLY A 139 20.58 -33.42 -51.61
N GLU A 140 19.49 -32.79 -51.15
CA GLU A 140 19.56 -31.41 -50.60
C GLU A 140 19.58 -31.32 -49.06
N ASN A 141 19.76 -32.44 -48.36
CA ASN A 141 19.49 -32.55 -46.92
C ASN A 141 20.52 -31.83 -46.02
N GLU A 142 21.77 -31.64 -46.46
CA GLU A 142 22.81 -30.94 -45.68
C GLU A 142 22.71 -29.41 -45.78
N SER A 143 22.35 -28.87 -46.95
CA SER A 143 22.15 -27.42 -47.13
C SER A 143 20.95 -26.91 -46.31
N PHE A 144 19.91 -27.74 -46.17
CA PHE A 144 18.74 -27.38 -45.38
C PHE A 144 19.07 -27.31 -43.88
N ALA A 145 19.86 -28.26 -43.37
CA ALA A 145 20.25 -28.29 -41.95
C ALA A 145 21.13 -27.11 -41.54
N ALA A 146 22.14 -26.75 -42.35
CA ALA A 146 22.98 -25.59 -42.08
C ALA A 146 22.18 -24.26 -42.13
N SER A 147 21.22 -24.16 -43.05
CA SER A 147 20.37 -22.97 -43.18
C SER A 147 19.36 -22.80 -42.03
N GLU A 148 19.08 -23.85 -41.26
CA GLU A 148 18.20 -23.80 -40.09
C GLU A 148 18.95 -23.31 -38.84
N ASP A 149 20.21 -23.72 -38.66
CA ASP A 149 21.04 -23.40 -37.48
C ASP A 149 21.44 -21.91 -37.44
N ASP A 150 21.92 -21.37 -38.55
CA ASP A 150 22.21 -19.92 -38.70
C ASP A 150 20.95 -19.06 -38.47
N ARG A 151 19.78 -19.61 -38.77
CA ARG A 151 18.49 -18.93 -38.63
C ARG A 151 17.99 -18.95 -37.18
N GLN A 152 18.24 -20.04 -36.44
CA GLN A 152 17.98 -20.11 -35.01
C GLN A 152 18.84 -19.11 -34.23
N ALA A 153 20.11 -18.93 -34.61
CA ALA A 153 21.00 -17.95 -34.00
C ALA A 153 20.50 -16.50 -34.18
N LEU A 154 19.95 -16.16 -35.35
CA LEU A 154 19.37 -14.84 -35.63
C LEU A 154 18.11 -14.58 -34.80
N ILE A 155 17.25 -15.58 -34.63
CA ILE A 155 15.99 -15.46 -33.88
C ILE A 155 16.26 -15.26 -32.39
N MET A 156 17.22 -15.98 -31.82
CA MET A 156 17.59 -15.85 -30.41
C MET A 156 18.09 -14.43 -30.11
N ARG A 157 18.85 -13.86 -31.06
CA ARG A 157 19.35 -12.48 -30.98
C ARG A 157 18.24 -11.44 -31.12
N GLU A 158 17.27 -11.64 -32.02
CA GLU A 158 16.13 -10.74 -32.21
C GLU A 158 15.18 -10.76 -31.00
N GLN A 159 15.06 -11.90 -30.31
CA GLN A 159 14.34 -12.00 -29.04
C GLN A 159 15.05 -11.22 -27.93
N ASP A 160 16.38 -11.32 -27.82
CA ASP A 160 17.15 -10.53 -26.86
C ASP A 160 17.02 -9.01 -27.10
N ASP A 161 17.06 -8.57 -28.35
CA ASP A 161 16.89 -7.15 -28.71
C ASP A 161 15.47 -6.64 -28.41
N GLN A 162 14.44 -7.49 -28.59
CA GLN A 162 13.05 -7.15 -28.23
C GLN A 162 12.84 -7.08 -26.70
N LEU A 163 13.51 -7.96 -25.94
CA LEU A 163 13.47 -7.95 -24.48
C LEU A 163 14.11 -6.67 -23.90
N ASP A 164 15.18 -6.16 -24.53
CA ASP A 164 15.86 -4.95 -24.09
C ASP A 164 15.05 -3.68 -24.38
N ALA A 165 14.39 -3.61 -25.55
CA ALA A 165 13.46 -2.53 -25.90
C ALA A 165 12.22 -2.48 -24.97
N MET A 166 11.81 -3.63 -24.43
CA MET A 166 10.68 -3.71 -23.49
C MET A 166 11.07 -3.29 -22.06
N SER A 167 12.32 -3.50 -21.65
CA SER A 167 12.84 -2.99 -20.37
C SER A 167 12.64 -1.47 -20.24
N GLN A 168 12.75 -0.74 -21.35
CA GLN A 168 12.52 0.72 -21.42
C GLN A 168 11.05 1.11 -21.29
N SER A 169 10.11 0.24 -21.67
CA SER A 169 8.67 0.47 -21.47
C SER A 169 8.25 0.20 -20.03
N LEU A 170 8.90 -0.75 -19.35
CA LEU A 170 8.77 -0.98 -17.91
C LEU A 170 9.40 0.15 -17.08
N ALA A 171 10.52 0.71 -17.52
CA ALA A 171 11.13 1.91 -16.90
C ALA A 171 10.19 3.14 -16.94
N ARG A 172 9.30 3.23 -17.94
CA ARG A 172 8.25 4.28 -17.99
C ARG A 172 7.15 4.07 -16.96
N ILE A 173 6.84 2.82 -16.58
CA ILE A 173 5.94 2.52 -15.46
C ILE A 173 6.65 2.86 -14.14
N GLY A 174 7.95 2.58 -14.03
CA GLY A 174 8.80 3.00 -12.90
C GLY A 174 8.89 4.52 -12.68
N GLY A 175 8.89 5.30 -13.77
CA GLY A 175 8.84 6.77 -13.72
C GLY A 175 7.59 7.34 -13.04
N MET A 176 6.47 6.61 -13.01
CA MET A 176 5.28 7.01 -12.22
C MET A 176 5.48 6.79 -10.72
N GLY A 177 6.36 5.89 -10.29
CA GLY A 177 6.69 5.67 -8.87
C GLY A 177 7.49 6.83 -8.25
N ILE A 178 8.39 7.45 -9.01
CA ILE A 178 9.16 8.64 -8.56
C ILE A 178 8.25 9.88 -8.44
N ALA A 179 7.33 10.07 -9.40
CA ALA A 179 6.35 11.16 -9.32
C ALA A 179 5.42 11.03 -8.11
N ILE A 180 5.18 9.81 -7.61
CA ILE A 180 4.37 9.56 -6.41
C ILE A 180 5.18 9.75 -5.12
N HIS A 181 6.48 9.42 -5.10
CA HIS A 181 7.36 9.73 -3.96
C HIS A 181 7.37 11.25 -3.66
N GLU A 182 7.39 12.08 -4.69
CA GLU A 182 7.33 13.54 -4.57
C GLU A 182 5.92 14.05 -4.17
N GLU A 183 4.85 13.42 -4.67
CA GLU A 183 3.46 13.72 -4.28
C GLU A 183 3.14 13.30 -2.83
N LEU A 184 3.72 12.20 -2.33
CA LEU A 184 3.54 11.72 -0.95
C LEU A 184 4.36 12.55 0.05
N GLY A 185 5.55 13.02 -0.32
CA GLY A 185 6.30 14.03 0.45
C GLY A 185 5.56 15.37 0.51
N SER A 186 4.88 15.76 -0.57
CA SER A 186 3.96 16.92 -0.55
C SER A 186 2.76 16.70 0.39
N GLN A 187 2.26 15.47 0.51
CA GLN A 187 1.20 15.12 1.46
C GLN A 187 1.63 15.10 2.93
N GLU A 188 2.93 15.18 3.27
CA GLU A 188 3.43 15.47 4.62
C GLU A 188 3.09 16.92 5.03
N SER A 189 3.16 17.86 4.08
CA SER A 189 2.80 19.27 4.29
C SER A 189 1.29 19.49 4.49
N LEU A 190 0.44 18.61 3.94
CA LEU A 190 -1.02 18.70 4.09
C LEU A 190 -1.51 18.14 5.45
N ILE A 191 -0.71 17.31 6.13
CA ILE A 191 -1.02 16.82 7.49
C ILE A 191 -0.87 17.93 8.52
N GLY A 192 0.11 18.83 8.35
CA GLY A 192 0.24 20.02 9.19
C GLY A 192 -1.02 20.88 9.20
N GLU A 193 -1.70 21.01 8.06
CA GLU A 193 -2.97 21.75 7.96
C GLU A 193 -4.17 21.00 8.55
N LEU A 194 -4.15 19.66 8.54
CA LEU A 194 -5.21 18.84 9.15
C LEU A 194 -5.06 18.81 10.68
N ASP A 195 -3.84 18.72 11.20
CA ASP A 195 -3.50 18.81 12.63
C ASP A 195 -3.86 20.21 13.18
N ASP A 196 -3.47 21.28 12.48
CA ASP A 196 -3.89 22.65 12.78
C ASP A 196 -5.43 22.80 12.77
N GLY A 197 -6.12 22.15 11.83
CA GLY A 197 -7.58 22.13 11.74
C GLY A 197 -8.26 21.37 12.87
N MET A 198 -7.64 20.28 13.32
CA MET A 198 -8.13 19.41 14.38
C MET A 198 -7.89 20.01 15.76
N GLU A 199 -6.74 20.64 16.00
CA GLU A 199 -6.44 21.37 17.23
C GLU A 199 -7.40 22.58 17.40
N ARG A 200 -7.70 23.28 16.29
CA ARG A 200 -8.73 24.34 16.27
C ARG A 200 -10.13 23.81 16.59
N THR A 201 -10.45 22.61 16.14
CA THR A 201 -11.76 21.98 16.37
C THR A 201 -11.88 21.43 17.80
N GLY A 202 -10.80 20.82 18.32
CA GLY A 202 -10.67 20.39 19.71
C GLY A 202 -10.77 21.55 20.70
N GLY A 203 -10.14 22.70 20.39
CA GLY A 203 -10.28 23.92 21.18
C GLY A 203 -11.73 24.45 21.24
N ARG A 204 -12.48 24.35 20.14
CA ARG A 204 -13.90 24.73 20.08
C ARG A 204 -14.80 23.75 20.84
N LEU A 205 -14.54 22.45 20.73
CA LEU A 205 -15.23 21.41 21.51
C LEU A 205 -14.96 21.56 23.02
N GLY A 206 -13.72 21.84 23.44
CA GLY A 206 -13.38 22.14 24.83
C GLY A 206 -14.09 23.38 25.38
N LEU A 207 -14.24 24.43 24.57
CA LEU A 207 -15.04 25.61 24.91
C LEU A 207 -16.53 25.29 25.07
N VAL A 208 -17.08 24.44 24.21
CA VAL A 208 -18.48 23.98 24.29
C VAL A 208 -18.70 23.13 25.54
N GLN A 209 -17.81 22.19 25.85
CA GLN A 209 -17.88 21.35 27.05
C GLN A 209 -17.75 22.19 28.34
N LYS A 210 -16.86 23.20 28.34
CA LYS A 210 -16.73 24.14 29.46
C LYS A 210 -17.99 24.99 29.64
N LYS A 211 -18.60 25.47 28.54
CA LYS A 211 -19.89 26.17 28.58
C LYS A 211 -21.02 25.27 29.07
N MET A 212 -21.10 24.02 28.61
CA MET A 212 -22.09 23.04 29.07
C MET A 212 -21.96 22.75 30.57
N THR A 213 -20.74 22.60 31.08
CA THR A 213 -20.48 22.38 32.51
C THR A 213 -20.87 23.60 33.36
N VAL A 214 -20.62 24.82 32.86
CA VAL A 214 -21.03 26.07 33.51
C VAL A 214 -22.56 26.23 33.49
N VAL A 215 -23.21 25.87 32.39
CA VAL A 215 -24.68 25.87 32.27
C VAL A 215 -25.30 24.85 33.21
N LEU A 216 -24.75 23.64 33.29
CA LEU A 216 -25.19 22.59 34.22
C LEU A 216 -25.07 23.05 35.68
N LYS A 217 -23.93 23.67 36.05
CA LYS A 217 -23.72 24.24 37.39
C LYS A 217 -24.64 25.42 37.70
N LYS A 218 -24.95 26.27 36.71
CA LYS A 218 -25.89 27.40 36.88
C LYS A 218 -27.35 26.96 36.94
N ALA A 219 -27.72 25.87 36.27
CA ALA A 219 -29.08 25.33 36.26
C ALA A 219 -29.42 24.59 37.57
N GLY A 220 -28.46 23.86 38.17
CA GLY A 220 -28.73 23.02 39.33
C GLY A 220 -29.00 23.77 40.63
N LEU A 221 -28.12 24.69 41.06
CA LEU A 221 -28.20 25.18 42.44
C LEU A 221 -29.26 26.27 42.69
N LYS A 222 -29.45 27.22 41.75
CA LYS A 222 -30.33 28.37 42.00
C LYS A 222 -31.81 28.04 41.81
N GLY A 223 -32.13 27.25 40.79
CA GLY A 223 -33.50 26.79 40.55
C GLY A 223 -33.99 25.83 41.64
N GLN A 224 -33.15 24.88 42.03
CA GLN A 224 -33.49 23.89 43.05
C GLN A 224 -33.69 24.52 44.44
N LEU A 225 -32.89 25.53 44.80
CA LEU A 225 -33.07 26.27 46.06
C LEU A 225 -34.37 27.09 46.07
N CYS A 226 -34.73 27.71 44.93
CA CYS A 226 -35.98 28.45 44.81
C CYS A 226 -37.20 27.54 44.92
N ILE A 227 -37.16 26.36 44.28
CA ILE A 227 -38.23 25.36 44.35
C ILE A 227 -38.36 24.83 45.78
N LEU A 228 -37.24 24.49 46.44
CA LEU A 228 -37.23 24.06 47.83
C LEU A 228 -37.89 25.10 48.75
N LEU A 229 -37.51 26.36 48.60
CA LEU A 229 -38.03 27.45 49.44
C LEU A 229 -39.52 27.70 49.21
N ALA A 230 -39.99 27.64 47.96
CA ALA A 230 -41.41 27.74 47.61
C ALA A 230 -42.23 26.57 48.21
N LEU A 231 -41.69 25.34 48.17
CA LEU A 231 -42.33 24.16 48.77
C LEU A 231 -42.45 24.27 50.29
N VAL A 232 -41.42 24.78 50.98
CA VAL A 232 -41.46 25.01 52.44
C VAL A 232 -42.52 26.04 52.80
N ILE A 233 -42.60 27.16 52.06
CA ILE A 233 -43.62 28.19 52.29
C ILE A 233 -45.03 27.61 52.08
N ALA A 234 -45.24 26.87 50.98
CA ALA A 234 -46.52 26.23 50.71
C ALA A 234 -46.93 25.25 51.82
N PHE A 235 -45.97 24.46 52.33
CA PHE A 235 -46.21 23.54 53.44
C PHE A 235 -46.57 24.27 54.75
N LEU A 236 -45.91 25.39 55.06
CA LEU A 236 -46.24 26.22 56.23
C LEU A 236 -47.65 26.81 56.14
N VAL A 237 -48.06 27.29 54.96
CA VAL A 237 -49.43 27.79 54.73
C VAL A 237 -50.44 26.67 54.93
N LEU A 238 -50.15 25.47 54.44
CA LEU A 238 -51.01 24.29 54.58
C LEU A 238 -51.15 23.86 56.06
N LEU A 239 -50.05 23.90 56.82
CA LEU A 239 -50.08 23.64 58.26
C LEU A 239 -50.90 24.68 59.01
N ILE A 240 -50.74 25.97 58.70
CA ILE A 240 -51.53 27.03 59.33
C ILE A 240 -53.01 26.81 59.03
N LEU A 241 -53.39 26.52 57.77
CA LEU A 241 -54.79 26.21 57.44
C LEU A 241 -55.32 25.01 58.23
N ILE A 242 -54.55 23.91 58.33
CA ILE A 242 -54.98 22.69 59.04
C ILE A 242 -55.11 22.88 60.56
N PHE A 243 -54.27 23.71 61.18
CA PHE A 243 -54.27 23.92 62.62
C PHE A 243 -55.17 25.08 63.08
N TYR A 244 -55.65 25.90 62.15
CA TYR A 244 -56.49 27.08 62.43
C TYR A 244 -57.93 26.97 61.89
N ASP A 245 -58.24 25.97 61.07
CA ASP A 245 -59.59 25.35 60.96
C ASP A 245 -59.77 24.29 62.05
#